data_AF-A0A2T6AVF0-F1
#
_entry.id   AF-A0A2T6AVF0-F1
#
_cell.length_a   1.000
_cell.length_b   1.000
_cell.length_c   1.000
_cell.angle_alpha   90.00
_cell.angle_beta   90.00
_cell.angle_gamma   90.00
#
_symmetry.space_group_name_H-M   'P 1'
#
loop_
_entity.id
_entity.type
_entity.pdbx_description
1 polymer ?
#
loop_
_entity_poly.entity_id
_entity_poly.type
_entity_poly.pdbx_seq_one_letter_code
_entity_poly.pdbx_strand_id
1 'polypeptide(L)'
;MTSCPYCHGSGEVEGDYPPCGRCGGSGFIGSDTEDRCTSCGGTGHLPSPEWVRCHYCAGTGQDPYAPDTVPARRPRGRGRDRRRGTRRERVQELPPAGESESWKWATRAAALITGGWVLFLLSELYTFGPDLEWVPFALAVLGGLIGAVLWRLAAKVLLFGAVLLLVWGWLEANGDLGESWLPFALGFGAAIVSLYAWRVAGLALLGAAGVALVVAVQDGLSPQEISGELSVIVDAFLDLAGGS
;
A
#
# COMPACT_ATOMS: atom_id res chain seq x y z
N MET A 1 40.92 16.94 -1.85
CA MET A 1 39.55 16.47 -2.12
C MET A 1 38.63 17.66 -2.02
N THR A 2 38.31 18.25 -3.18
CA THR A 2 37.38 19.37 -3.30
C THR A 2 35.97 18.80 -3.34
N SER A 3 35.04 19.39 -2.58
CA SER A 3 33.64 19.00 -2.62
C SER A 3 33.06 19.24 -4.01
N CYS A 4 32.23 18.32 -4.50
CA CYS A 4 31.51 18.48 -5.76
C CYS A 4 30.71 19.80 -5.74
N PRO A 5 30.87 20.68 -6.75
CA PRO A 5 30.22 22.00 -6.74
C PRO A 5 28.70 21.93 -6.91
N TYR A 6 28.18 20.84 -7.47
CA TYR A 6 26.75 20.68 -7.77
C TYR A 6 25.93 20.12 -6.59
N CYS A 7 26.52 19.24 -5.78
CA CYS A 7 25.85 18.68 -4.60
C CYS A 7 26.45 19.19 -3.28
N HIS A 8 27.41 20.12 -3.34
CA HIS A 8 28.12 20.67 -2.18
C HIS A 8 28.67 19.60 -1.22
N GLY A 9 29.05 18.43 -1.75
CA GLY A 9 29.60 17.33 -0.96
C GLY A 9 28.60 16.32 -0.41
N SER A 10 27.28 16.49 -0.64
CA SER A 10 26.28 15.52 -0.16
C SER A 10 26.26 14.22 -0.95
N GLY A 11 26.67 14.24 -2.22
CA GLY A 11 26.50 13.12 -3.16
C GLY A 11 25.11 13.05 -3.78
N GLU A 12 24.16 13.85 -3.32
CA GLU A 12 22.77 13.84 -3.76
C GLU A 12 22.36 15.24 -4.19
N VAL A 13 21.66 15.35 -5.31
CA VAL A 13 21.02 16.59 -5.75
C VAL A 13 19.51 16.42 -5.62
N GLU A 14 18.83 17.52 -5.34
CA GLU A 14 17.39 17.56 -5.50
C GLU A 14 17.11 17.36 -7.00
N GLY A 15 16.36 16.30 -7.34
CA GLY A 15 16.12 15.95 -8.74
C GLY A 15 15.36 17.04 -9.50
N ASP A 16 15.47 17.03 -10.83
CA ASP A 16 14.63 17.86 -11.69
C ASP A 16 13.17 17.53 -11.39
N TYR A 17 12.48 18.49 -10.77
CA TYR A 17 11.10 18.31 -10.41
C TYR A 17 10.24 18.27 -11.69
N PRO A 18 9.37 17.26 -11.86
CA PRO A 18 8.43 17.32 -12.95
C PRO A 18 7.54 18.56 -12.77
N PRO A 19 7.29 19.34 -13.84
CA PRO A 19 6.43 20.50 -13.76
C PRO A 19 5.05 20.07 -13.28
N CYS A 20 4.45 20.84 -12.38
CA CYS A 20 3.14 20.53 -11.87
C CYS A 20 2.14 20.64 -13.02
N GLY A 21 1.54 19.50 -13.40
CA GLY A 21 0.59 19.43 -14.52
C GLY A 21 -0.62 20.35 -14.34
N ARG A 22 -0.99 20.69 -13.10
CA ARG A 22 -2.13 21.56 -12.81
C ARG A 22 -1.88 23.03 -13.13
N CYS A 23 -0.66 23.52 -12.91
CA CYS A 23 -0.28 24.91 -13.21
C CYS A 23 0.68 25.04 -14.40
N GLY A 24 0.97 23.93 -15.10
CA GLY A 24 1.92 23.91 -16.21
C GLY A 24 3.34 24.35 -15.84
N GLY A 25 3.76 24.17 -14.58
CA GLY A 25 5.07 24.64 -14.13
C GLY A 25 5.14 26.06 -13.56
N SER A 26 4.07 26.87 -13.68
CA SER A 26 4.13 28.30 -13.30
C SER A 26 4.06 28.57 -11.80
N GLY A 27 3.44 27.69 -11.03
CA GLY A 27 3.14 27.89 -9.61
C GLY A 27 1.80 28.60 -9.34
N PHE A 28 1.10 29.07 -10.36
CA PHE A 28 -0.15 29.85 -10.21
C PHE A 28 -1.29 29.26 -11.06
N ILE A 29 -2.53 29.45 -10.62
CA ILE A 29 -3.73 29.02 -11.37
C ILE A 29 -4.42 30.28 -11.91
N GLY A 30 -4.28 30.53 -13.22
CA GLY A 30 -4.83 31.73 -13.88
C GLY A 30 -3.76 32.75 -14.28
N SER A 31 -4.20 33.91 -14.78
CA SER A 31 -3.32 35.03 -15.15
C SER A 31 -2.89 35.88 -13.96
N ASP A 32 -3.61 35.80 -12.85
CA ASP A 32 -3.43 36.66 -11.70
C ASP A 32 -2.49 35.98 -10.70
N THR A 33 -1.37 36.65 -10.38
CA THR A 33 -0.29 36.11 -9.54
C THR A 33 -0.65 35.93 -8.06
N GLU A 34 -1.89 36.24 -7.67
CA GLU A 34 -2.35 36.08 -6.29
C GLU A 34 -2.81 34.64 -5.99
N ASP A 35 -3.27 33.89 -7.00
CA ASP A 35 -3.79 32.53 -6.82
C ASP A 35 -2.70 31.46 -6.99
N ARG A 36 -2.05 31.12 -5.86
CA ARG A 36 -1.04 30.06 -5.81
C ARG A 36 -1.66 28.68 -6.05
N CYS A 37 -0.99 27.87 -6.87
CA CYS A 37 -1.40 26.50 -7.13
C CYS A 37 -1.21 25.64 -5.87
N THR A 38 -2.32 25.24 -5.25
CA THR A 38 -2.34 24.42 -4.04
C THR A 38 -1.69 23.05 -4.24
N SER A 39 -1.74 22.49 -5.44
CA SER A 39 -1.16 21.18 -5.76
C SER A 39 0.37 21.15 -5.69
N CYS A 40 1.05 22.28 -5.93
CA CYS A 40 2.50 22.40 -5.77
C CYS A 40 2.92 23.39 -4.67
N GLY A 41 1.96 23.95 -3.91
CA GLY A 41 2.25 24.98 -2.91
C GLY A 41 2.81 26.28 -3.50
N GLY A 42 2.62 26.53 -4.80
CA GLY A 42 3.13 27.72 -5.47
C GLY A 42 4.54 27.62 -6.04
N THR A 43 5.20 26.46 -5.97
CA THR A 43 6.58 26.29 -6.49
C THR A 43 6.63 26.01 -7.99
N GLY A 44 5.48 25.66 -8.59
CA GLY A 44 5.39 25.20 -9.98
C GLY A 44 5.74 23.73 -10.17
N HIS A 45 6.18 23.04 -9.12
CA HIS A 45 6.81 21.73 -9.20
C HIS A 45 6.27 20.80 -8.11
N LEU A 46 6.00 19.54 -8.43
CA LEU A 46 5.48 18.61 -7.42
C LEU A 46 6.62 18.22 -6.45
N PRO A 47 6.40 18.26 -5.12
CA PRO A 47 7.39 17.80 -4.17
C PRO A 47 7.56 16.29 -4.30
N SER A 48 8.59 15.84 -5.03
CA SER A 48 9.03 14.46 -4.99
C SER A 48 10.03 14.29 -3.85
N PRO A 49 9.86 13.33 -2.94
CA PRO A 49 10.73 13.14 -1.79
C PRO A 49 12.07 12.47 -2.12
N GLU A 50 12.36 12.13 -3.38
CA GLU A 50 13.56 11.39 -3.71
C GLU A 50 14.76 12.30 -4.00
N TRP A 51 15.71 12.29 -3.07
CA TRP A 51 17.07 12.73 -3.33
C TRP A 51 17.68 11.80 -4.37
N VAL A 52 18.03 12.33 -5.53
CA VAL A 52 18.67 11.53 -6.59
C VAL A 52 20.17 11.65 -6.49
N ARG A 53 20.88 10.58 -6.85
CA ARG A 53 22.34 10.60 -6.88
C ARG A 53 22.81 11.69 -7.84
N CYS A 54 23.71 12.54 -7.38
CA CYS A 54 24.31 13.57 -8.20
C CYS A 54 25.03 12.90 -9.38
N HIS A 55 24.53 13.10 -10.59
CA HIS A 55 25.09 12.54 -11.81
C HIS A 55 26.54 12.99 -12.05
N TYR A 56 26.88 14.21 -11.65
CA TYR A 56 28.23 14.76 -11.82
C TYR A 56 29.29 14.01 -11.01
N CYS A 57 29.02 13.72 -9.74
CA CYS A 57 29.97 13.00 -8.87
C CYS A 57 29.61 11.52 -8.66
N ALA A 58 28.64 11.00 -9.41
CA ALA A 58 28.09 9.64 -9.28
C ALA A 58 27.77 9.22 -7.83
N GLY A 59 27.25 10.14 -7.01
CA GLY A 59 26.95 9.86 -5.60
C GLY A 59 28.09 10.02 -4.60
N THR A 60 29.33 10.28 -5.04
CA THR A 60 30.51 10.30 -4.14
C THR A 60 30.65 11.57 -3.31
N GLY A 61 30.01 12.68 -3.73
CA GLY A 61 30.19 14.01 -3.13
C GLY A 61 31.53 14.67 -3.45
N GLN A 62 32.44 14.00 -4.16
CA GLN A 62 33.75 14.54 -4.52
C GLN A 62 33.76 14.96 -5.99
N ASP A 63 34.43 16.08 -6.28
CA ASP A 63 34.63 16.52 -7.66
C ASP A 63 35.61 15.56 -8.37
N PRO A 64 35.18 14.78 -9.39
CA PRO A 64 36.04 13.83 -10.09
C PRO A 64 37.09 14.51 -10.98
N TYR A 65 36.96 15.81 -11.24
CA TYR A 65 37.88 16.60 -12.06
C TYR A 65 38.71 17.59 -11.24
N ALA A 66 38.60 17.55 -9.90
CA ALA A 66 39.46 18.36 -9.06
C ALA A 66 40.92 17.98 -9.36
N PRO A 67 41.76 18.92 -9.81
CA PRO A 67 43.17 18.62 -10.04
C PRO A 67 43.75 18.07 -8.74
N ASP A 68 44.53 16.99 -8.85
CA ASP A 68 45.24 16.35 -7.75
C ASP A 68 46.23 17.35 -7.14
N THR A 69 45.68 18.25 -6.33
CA THR A 69 46.43 19.19 -5.55
C THR A 69 47.04 18.39 -4.42
N VAL A 70 48.33 18.10 -4.62
CA VAL A 70 49.28 17.58 -3.65
C VAL A 70 48.83 17.97 -2.23
N PRO A 71 48.63 17.01 -1.31
CA PRO A 71 48.00 17.27 -0.03
C PRO A 71 48.82 18.29 0.76
N ALA A 72 48.31 19.52 0.82
CA ALA A 72 48.81 20.52 1.75
C ALA A 72 48.59 19.97 3.17
N ARG A 73 49.69 19.74 3.88
CA ARG A 73 49.71 19.37 5.31
C ARG A 73 48.73 20.28 6.06
N ARG A 74 47.64 19.72 6.58
CA ARG A 74 46.71 20.45 7.43
C ARG A 74 47.43 20.95 8.69
N PRO A 75 47.36 22.25 9.02
CA PRO A 75 47.75 22.71 10.35
C PRO A 75 46.76 22.16 11.37
N ARG A 76 47.29 21.54 12.43
CA ARG A 76 46.54 21.16 13.63
C ARG A 76 46.04 22.43 14.32
N GLY A 77 44.86 22.89 13.95
CA GLY A 77 44.17 24.02 14.58
C GLY A 77 42.96 23.54 15.36
N ARG A 78 43.06 23.58 16.69
CA ARG A 78 41.92 23.51 17.61
C ARG A 78 40.93 24.62 17.26
N GLY A 79 39.68 24.25 17.04
CA GLY A 79 38.57 25.18 16.93
C GLY A 79 37.29 24.48 17.35
N ARG A 80 37.00 24.51 18.66
CA ARG A 80 35.64 24.38 19.16
C ARG A 80 34.82 25.46 18.45
N ASP A 81 33.80 25.08 17.72
CA ASP A 81 32.66 25.98 17.63
C ASP A 81 31.32 25.28 17.53
N ARG A 82 30.39 25.91 18.24
CA ARG A 82 29.01 25.52 18.48
C ARG A 82 28.25 25.38 17.17
N ARG A 83 27.86 24.16 16.82
CA ARG A 83 26.59 23.95 16.09
C ARG A 83 25.72 22.97 16.85
N ARG A 84 25.07 23.54 17.86
CA ARG A 84 23.78 23.09 18.39
C ARG A 84 22.72 23.36 17.32
N GLY A 85 22.83 22.67 16.19
CA GLY A 85 21.82 22.62 15.15
C GLY A 85 20.90 21.46 15.48
N THR A 86 19.63 21.78 15.66
CA THR A 86 18.51 20.87 15.87
C THR A 86 18.72 19.52 15.19
N ARG A 87 19.06 18.52 16.01
CA ARG A 87 18.83 17.10 15.74
C ARG A 87 17.31 16.92 15.67
N ARG A 88 16.70 17.46 14.62
CA ARG A 88 15.46 16.90 14.09
C ARG A 88 15.88 15.47 13.79
N GLU A 89 15.44 14.57 14.67
CA GLU A 89 15.27 13.18 14.35
C GLU A 89 14.63 13.16 12.96
N ARG A 90 15.45 12.98 11.92
CA ARG A 90 15.05 12.13 10.82
C ARG A 90 14.76 10.82 11.52
N VAL A 91 13.51 10.67 11.96
CA VAL A 91 12.84 9.39 12.00
C VAL A 91 13.12 8.85 10.61
N GLN A 92 14.19 8.05 10.54
CA GLN A 92 14.48 7.26 9.39
C GLN A 92 13.25 6.36 9.35
N GLU A 93 12.26 6.75 8.53
CA GLU A 93 11.13 5.91 8.21
C GLU A 93 11.79 4.63 7.71
N LEU A 94 11.84 3.63 8.60
CA LEU A 94 12.29 2.31 8.23
C LEU A 94 11.44 1.98 7.02
N PRO A 95 12.03 1.68 5.85
CA PRO A 95 11.26 1.31 4.68
C PRO A 95 10.29 0.23 5.16
N PRO A 96 8.98 0.40 4.89
CA PRO A 96 7.94 -0.43 5.48
C PRO A 96 8.38 -1.88 5.35
N ALA A 97 8.58 -2.54 6.51
CA ALA A 97 9.27 -3.82 6.61
C ALA A 97 8.88 -4.68 5.42
N GLY A 98 9.82 -4.84 4.49
CA GLY A 98 9.53 -5.23 3.12
C GLY A 98 8.59 -6.42 3.12
N GLU A 99 7.33 -6.18 2.72
CA GLU A 99 6.32 -7.22 2.65
C GLU A 99 6.91 -8.32 1.77
N SER A 100 7.23 -9.47 2.40
CA SER A 100 8.12 -10.44 1.79
C SER A 100 7.55 -10.88 0.45
N GLU A 101 8.39 -10.89 -0.57
CA GLU A 101 7.98 -11.21 -1.95
C GLU A 101 7.22 -12.56 -2.02
N SER A 102 7.55 -13.48 -1.11
CA SER A 102 6.86 -14.76 -0.90
C SER A 102 5.36 -14.63 -0.60
N TRP A 103 4.93 -13.63 0.17
CA TRP A 103 3.53 -13.44 0.56
C TRP A 103 2.66 -12.97 -0.61
N LYS A 104 3.23 -12.10 -1.46
CA LYS A 104 2.58 -11.64 -2.69
C LYS A 104 2.38 -12.80 -3.66
N TRP A 105 3.37 -13.67 -3.80
CA TRP A 105 3.26 -14.89 -4.60
C TRP A 105 2.20 -15.85 -4.09
N ALA A 106 2.13 -16.10 -2.78
CA ALA A 106 1.09 -16.96 -2.19
C ALA A 106 -0.33 -16.44 -2.45
N THR A 107 -0.54 -15.11 -2.34
CA THR A 107 -1.85 -14.50 -2.62
C THR A 107 -2.24 -14.65 -4.10
N ARG A 108 -1.29 -14.43 -5.02
CA ARG A 108 -1.54 -14.59 -6.46
C ARG A 108 -1.84 -16.04 -6.83
N ALA A 109 -1.10 -16.99 -6.27
CA ALA A 109 -1.34 -18.42 -6.49
C ALA A 109 -2.74 -18.82 -6.02
N ALA A 110 -3.16 -18.39 -4.81
CA ALA A 110 -4.50 -18.64 -4.31
C ALA A 110 -5.58 -18.07 -5.25
N ALA A 111 -5.41 -16.82 -5.72
CA ALA A 111 -6.35 -16.19 -6.65
C ALA A 111 -6.51 -16.99 -7.96
N LEU A 112 -5.38 -17.39 -8.55
CA LEU A 112 -5.36 -18.14 -9.81
C LEU A 112 -5.98 -19.53 -9.66
N ILE A 113 -5.68 -20.23 -8.56
CA ILE A 113 -6.25 -21.55 -8.27
C ILE A 113 -7.77 -21.45 -8.11
N THR A 114 -8.26 -20.50 -7.31
CA THR A 114 -9.70 -20.35 -7.09
C THR A 114 -10.42 -19.89 -8.35
N GLY A 115 -9.86 -18.92 -9.08
CA GLY A 115 -10.45 -18.46 -10.34
C GLY A 115 -10.48 -19.55 -11.40
N GLY A 116 -9.40 -20.33 -11.53
CA GLY A 116 -9.34 -21.49 -12.41
C GLY A 116 -10.36 -22.57 -12.05
N TRP A 117 -10.56 -22.84 -10.75
CA TRP A 117 -11.58 -23.77 -10.28
C TRP A 117 -13.00 -23.32 -10.60
N VAL A 118 -13.30 -22.04 -10.42
CA VAL A 118 -14.62 -21.46 -10.78
C VAL A 118 -14.84 -21.57 -12.29
N LEU A 119 -13.83 -21.26 -13.10
CA LEU A 119 -13.91 -21.40 -14.55
C LEU A 119 -14.13 -22.85 -14.98
N PHE A 120 -13.44 -23.80 -14.33
CA PHE A 120 -13.62 -25.24 -14.55
C PHE A 120 -15.07 -25.67 -14.26
N LEU A 121 -15.62 -25.30 -13.10
CA LEU A 121 -17.02 -25.61 -12.74
C LEU A 121 -18.04 -24.95 -13.67
N LEU A 122 -17.79 -23.71 -14.09
CA LEU A 122 -18.67 -22.99 -15.02
C LEU A 122 -18.63 -23.60 -16.43
N SER A 123 -17.50 -24.17 -16.84
CA SER A 123 -17.36 -24.80 -18.16
C SER A 123 -18.25 -26.04 -18.35
N GLU A 124 -18.56 -26.74 -17.25
CA GLU A 124 -19.52 -27.86 -17.30
C GLU A 124 -20.98 -27.39 -17.28
N LEU A 125 -21.27 -26.25 -16.64
CA LEU A 125 -22.65 -25.74 -16.50
C LEU A 125 -23.12 -24.91 -17.71
N TYR A 126 -22.22 -24.23 -18.41
CA TYR A 126 -22.58 -23.31 -19.50
C TYR A 126 -22.17 -23.85 -20.85
N THR A 127 -23.15 -24.27 -21.67
CA THR A 127 -22.95 -24.38 -23.12
C THR A 127 -22.94 -22.97 -23.71
N PHE A 128 -21.74 -22.50 -24.09
CA PHE A 128 -21.51 -21.14 -24.55
C PHE A 128 -22.36 -20.80 -25.80
N GLY A 129 -23.32 -19.90 -25.62
CA GLY A 129 -23.93 -19.15 -26.71
C GLY A 129 -23.07 -17.94 -27.08
N PRO A 130 -23.10 -17.48 -28.34
CA PRO A 130 -22.20 -16.44 -28.85
C PRO A 130 -22.32 -15.08 -28.14
N ASP A 131 -23.44 -14.82 -27.46
CA ASP A 131 -23.70 -13.51 -26.84
C ASP A 131 -23.21 -13.38 -25.38
N LEU A 132 -22.77 -14.48 -24.75
CA LEU A 132 -22.41 -14.52 -23.31
C LEU A 132 -20.95 -14.97 -23.05
N GLU A 133 -20.08 -14.87 -24.06
CA GLU A 133 -18.71 -15.40 -24.00
C GLU A 133 -17.86 -14.83 -22.85
N TRP A 134 -18.15 -13.61 -22.37
CA TRP A 134 -17.33 -12.95 -21.34
C TRP A 134 -17.74 -13.27 -19.88
N VAL A 135 -19.01 -13.65 -19.65
CA VAL A 135 -19.58 -13.93 -18.31
C VAL A 135 -18.77 -14.95 -17.50
N PRO A 136 -18.37 -16.12 -18.04
CA PRO A 136 -17.57 -17.10 -17.27
C PRO A 136 -16.22 -16.52 -16.81
N PHE A 137 -15.59 -15.68 -17.62
CA PHE A 137 -14.30 -15.07 -17.29
C PHE A 137 -14.45 -14.03 -16.19
N ALA A 138 -15.52 -13.22 -16.24
CA ALA A 138 -15.83 -12.26 -15.18
C ALA A 138 -16.10 -12.96 -13.85
N LEU A 139 -16.91 -14.03 -13.85
CA LEU A 139 -17.18 -14.83 -12.67
C LEU A 139 -15.92 -15.54 -12.13
N ALA A 140 -15.03 -16.02 -13.01
CA ALA A 140 -13.76 -16.61 -12.61
C ALA A 140 -12.82 -15.59 -11.95
N VAL A 141 -12.73 -14.36 -12.49
CA VAL A 141 -11.94 -13.29 -11.87
C VAL A 141 -12.50 -12.92 -10.50
N LEU A 142 -13.83 -12.77 -10.40
CA LEU A 142 -14.50 -12.50 -9.12
C LEU A 142 -14.24 -13.61 -8.10
N GLY A 143 -14.40 -14.87 -8.52
CA GLY A 143 -14.12 -16.05 -7.71
C GLY A 143 -12.66 -16.11 -7.25
N GLY A 144 -11.71 -15.77 -8.12
CA GLY A 144 -10.30 -15.66 -7.79
C GLY A 144 -10.01 -14.59 -6.74
N LEU A 145 -10.62 -13.40 -6.87
CA LEU A 145 -10.50 -12.33 -5.88
C LEU A 145 -11.07 -12.73 -4.52
N ILE A 146 -12.27 -13.33 -4.52
CA ILE A 146 -12.91 -13.85 -3.29
C ILE A 146 -12.01 -14.91 -2.64
N GLY A 147 -11.48 -15.85 -3.43
CA GLY A 147 -10.56 -16.88 -2.96
C GLY A 147 -9.30 -16.31 -2.32
N ALA A 148 -8.69 -15.30 -2.94
CA ALA A 148 -7.49 -14.65 -2.41
C ALA A 148 -7.75 -13.94 -1.07
N VAL A 149 -8.89 -13.26 -0.95
CA VAL A 149 -9.33 -12.63 0.31
C VAL A 149 -9.55 -13.70 1.38
N LEU A 150 -10.30 -14.75 1.06
CA LEU A 150 -10.55 -15.87 1.98
C LEU A 150 -9.26 -16.55 2.45
N TRP A 151 -8.30 -16.78 1.55
CA TRP A 151 -6.99 -17.33 1.88
C TRP A 151 -6.22 -16.45 2.87
N ARG A 152 -6.15 -15.14 2.62
CA ARG A 152 -5.49 -14.19 3.54
C ARG A 152 -6.16 -14.19 4.91
N LEU A 153 -7.49 -14.31 4.96
CA LEU A 153 -8.23 -14.40 6.21
C LEU A 153 -7.93 -15.71 6.94
N ALA A 154 -7.97 -16.84 6.25
CA ALA A 154 -7.65 -18.16 6.80
C ALA A 154 -6.24 -18.19 7.39
N ALA A 155 -5.25 -17.66 6.66
CA ALA A 155 -3.87 -17.61 7.12
C ALA A 155 -3.71 -16.74 8.37
N LYS A 156 -4.41 -15.59 8.47
CA LYS A 156 -4.42 -14.78 9.69
C LYS A 156 -5.03 -15.54 10.87
N VAL A 157 -6.15 -16.25 10.67
CA VAL A 157 -6.78 -17.05 11.72
C VAL A 157 -5.85 -18.16 12.21
N LEU A 158 -5.21 -18.87 11.27
CA LEU A 158 -4.24 -19.92 11.62
C LEU A 158 -3.04 -19.37 12.38
N LEU A 159 -2.49 -18.24 11.96
CA LEU A 159 -1.36 -17.60 12.64
C LEU A 159 -1.74 -17.14 14.05
N PHE A 160 -2.90 -16.50 14.22
CA PHE A 160 -3.40 -16.11 15.54
C PHE A 160 -3.68 -17.33 16.42
N GLY A 161 -4.29 -18.39 15.87
CA GLY A 161 -4.52 -19.65 16.59
C GLY A 161 -3.22 -20.30 17.04
N ALA A 162 -2.19 -20.33 16.18
CA ALA A 162 -0.88 -20.85 16.52
C ALA A 162 -0.18 -20.04 17.63
N VAL A 163 -0.21 -18.71 17.54
CA VAL A 163 0.33 -17.83 18.59
C VAL A 163 -0.43 -18.03 19.91
N LEU A 164 -1.76 -18.13 19.86
CA LEU A 164 -2.57 -18.38 21.04
C LEU A 164 -2.21 -19.71 21.70
N LEU A 165 -2.09 -20.79 20.92
CA LEU A 165 -1.70 -22.10 21.43
C LEU A 165 -0.28 -22.10 22.02
N LEU A 166 0.65 -21.36 21.42
CA LEU A 166 2.00 -21.17 21.94
C LEU A 166 2.01 -20.41 23.26
N VAL A 167 1.28 -19.29 23.33
CA VAL A 167 1.15 -18.49 24.55
C VAL A 167 0.47 -19.30 25.64
N TRP A 168 -0.60 -20.04 25.30
CA TRP A 168 -1.29 -20.94 26.21
C TRP A 168 -0.35 -22.02 26.76
N GLY A 169 0.33 -22.76 25.89
CA GLY A 169 1.26 -23.81 26.31
C GLY A 169 2.43 -23.27 27.13
N TRP A 170 2.91 -22.06 26.81
CA TRP A 170 3.92 -21.38 27.63
C TRP A 170 3.40 -20.98 29.01
N LEU A 171 2.17 -20.46 29.07
CA LEU A 171 1.49 -20.09 30.31
C LEU A 171 1.23 -21.31 31.20
N GLU A 172 0.72 -22.40 30.63
CA GLU A 172 0.49 -23.67 31.32
C GLU A 172 1.78 -24.28 31.87
N ALA A 173 2.89 -24.13 31.14
CA ALA A 173 4.19 -24.64 31.56
C ALA A 173 4.87 -23.80 32.67
N ASN A 174 4.54 -22.51 32.80
CA ASN A 174 5.29 -21.56 33.65
C ASN A 174 4.46 -20.88 34.76
N GLY A 175 3.13 -21.01 34.75
CA GLY A 175 2.27 -20.25 35.66
C GLY A 175 1.36 -21.13 36.53
N ASP A 176 1.35 -20.87 37.83
CA ASP A 176 0.24 -21.24 38.74
C ASP A 176 -0.91 -20.26 38.47
N LEU A 177 -1.61 -20.49 37.36
CA LEU A 177 -2.65 -19.57 36.86
C LEU A 177 -3.94 -19.78 37.64
N GLY A 178 -4.04 -19.10 38.78
CA GLY A 178 -5.29 -18.95 39.52
C GLY A 178 -6.41 -18.29 38.68
N GLU A 179 -7.62 -18.20 39.24
CA GLU A 179 -8.90 -17.80 38.61
C GLU A 179 -8.93 -16.49 37.78
N SER A 180 -7.85 -15.71 37.75
CA SER A 180 -7.72 -14.42 37.05
C SER A 180 -7.60 -14.47 35.52
N TRP A 181 -7.52 -15.65 34.88
CA TRP A 181 -7.33 -15.78 33.42
C TRP A 181 -8.62 -15.60 32.59
N LEU A 182 -9.78 -15.75 33.24
CA LEU A 182 -11.10 -15.78 32.60
C LEU A 182 -11.49 -14.47 31.86
N PRO A 183 -11.21 -13.26 32.39
CA PRO A 183 -11.48 -12.01 31.68
C PRO A 183 -10.62 -11.83 30.43
N PHE A 184 -9.40 -12.37 30.44
CA PHE A 184 -8.49 -12.29 29.30
C PHE A 184 -8.96 -13.20 28.16
N ALA A 185 -9.38 -14.42 28.49
CA ALA A 185 -9.97 -15.34 27.52
C ALA A 185 -11.28 -14.80 26.92
N LEU A 186 -12.14 -14.18 27.74
CA LEU A 186 -13.39 -13.56 27.28
C LEU A 186 -13.15 -12.32 26.41
N GLY A 187 -12.23 -11.44 26.80
CA GLY A 187 -11.85 -10.27 26.00
C GLY A 187 -11.25 -10.65 24.65
N PHE A 188 -10.42 -11.70 24.64
CA PHE A 188 -9.82 -12.23 23.41
C PHE A 188 -10.87 -12.92 22.52
N GLY A 189 -11.78 -13.69 23.12
CA GLY A 189 -12.92 -14.30 22.41
C GLY A 189 -13.82 -13.24 21.78
N ALA A 190 -14.16 -12.18 22.50
CA ALA A 190 -14.96 -11.07 22.00
C ALA A 190 -14.27 -10.33 20.83
N ALA A 191 -12.96 -10.13 20.93
CA ALA A 191 -12.17 -9.54 19.84
C ALA A 191 -12.18 -10.42 18.58
N ILE A 192 -12.05 -11.74 18.73
CA ILE A 192 -12.15 -12.70 17.61
C ILE A 192 -13.54 -12.65 16.98
N VAL A 193 -14.60 -12.66 17.79
CA VAL A 193 -15.99 -12.61 17.31
C VAL A 193 -16.27 -11.30 16.58
N SER A 194 -15.81 -10.17 17.11
CA SER A 194 -15.95 -8.86 16.45
C SER A 194 -15.24 -8.82 15.09
N LEU A 195 -14.03 -9.40 15.02
CA LEU A 195 -13.27 -9.52 13.77
C LEU A 195 -13.94 -10.47 12.78
N TYR A 196 -14.65 -11.49 13.25
CA TYR A 196 -15.47 -12.40 12.43
C TYR A 196 -16.76 -11.73 11.93
N ALA A 197 -17.43 -10.90 12.74
CA ALA A 197 -18.65 -10.20 12.37
C ALA A 197 -18.44 -9.25 11.18
N TRP A 198 -17.36 -8.47 11.20
CA TRP A 198 -16.97 -7.61 10.07
C TRP A 198 -16.63 -8.40 8.80
N ARG A 199 -16.14 -9.63 8.93
CA ARG A 199 -15.85 -10.52 7.79
C ARG A 199 -17.12 -11.11 7.18
N VAL A 200 -18.09 -11.49 8.01
CA VAL A 200 -19.40 -11.97 7.54
C VAL A 200 -20.14 -10.84 6.82
N ALA A 201 -20.08 -9.62 7.35
CA ALA A 201 -20.64 -8.44 6.67
C ALA A 201 -19.97 -8.20 5.31
N GLY A 202 -18.64 -8.27 5.22
CA GLY A 202 -17.92 -8.11 3.96
C GLY A 202 -18.25 -9.21 2.92
N LEU A 203 -18.37 -10.47 3.36
CA LEU A 203 -18.77 -11.57 2.47
C LEU A 203 -20.23 -11.48 2.04
N ALA A 204 -21.14 -11.06 2.93
CA ALA A 204 -22.54 -10.83 2.60
C ALA A 204 -22.69 -9.73 1.54
N LEU A 205 -21.90 -8.66 1.64
CA LEU A 205 -21.87 -7.61 0.62
C LEU A 205 -21.30 -8.06 -0.72
N LEU A 206 -20.22 -8.84 -0.71
CA LEU A 206 -19.69 -9.43 -1.94
C LEU A 206 -20.70 -10.38 -2.61
N GLY A 207 -21.41 -11.18 -1.80
CA GLY A 207 -22.51 -12.02 -2.28
C GLY A 207 -23.64 -11.20 -2.88
N ALA A 208 -24.08 -10.13 -2.19
CA ALA A 208 -25.11 -9.22 -2.68
C ALA A 208 -24.71 -8.54 -3.99
N ALA A 209 -23.46 -8.08 -4.10
CA ALA A 209 -22.91 -7.50 -5.33
C ALA A 209 -22.86 -8.53 -6.47
N GLY A 210 -22.50 -9.77 -6.18
CA GLY A 210 -22.53 -10.87 -7.15
C GLY A 210 -23.94 -11.18 -7.64
N VAL A 211 -24.94 -11.20 -6.74
CA VAL A 211 -26.35 -11.39 -7.11
C VAL A 211 -26.86 -10.22 -7.95
N ALA A 212 -26.56 -8.98 -7.56
CA ALA A 212 -26.93 -7.80 -8.32
C ALA A 212 -26.33 -7.82 -9.74
N LEU A 213 -25.08 -8.26 -9.88
CA LEU A 213 -24.44 -8.44 -11.18
C LEU A 213 -25.15 -9.50 -12.05
N VAL A 214 -25.53 -10.63 -11.47
CA VAL A 214 -26.25 -11.70 -12.19
C VAL A 214 -27.61 -11.21 -12.65
N VAL A 215 -28.36 -10.51 -11.79
CA VAL A 215 -29.66 -9.92 -12.15
C VAL A 215 -29.48 -8.90 -13.28
N ALA A 216 -28.49 -8.02 -13.18
CA ALA A 216 -28.23 -7.02 -14.21
C ALA A 216 -27.90 -7.65 -15.58
N VAL A 217 -27.16 -8.76 -15.60
CA VAL A 217 -26.88 -9.51 -16.83
C VAL A 217 -28.14 -10.18 -17.38
N GLN A 218 -29.02 -10.70 -16.51
CA GLN A 218 -30.31 -11.27 -16.94
C GLN A 218 -31.25 -10.21 -17.56
N ASP A 219 -31.17 -8.97 -17.07
CA ASP A 219 -31.94 -7.85 -17.60
C ASP A 219 -31.34 -7.26 -18.90
N GLY A 220 -30.22 -7.81 -19.38
CA GLY A 220 -29.59 -7.40 -20.63
C GLY A 220 -28.85 -6.05 -20.56
N LEU A 221 -28.49 -5.61 -19.35
CA LEU A 221 -27.75 -4.35 -19.16
C LEU A 221 -26.36 -4.43 -19.79
N SER A 222 -25.96 -3.34 -20.43
CA SER A 222 -24.64 -3.23 -21.04
C SER A 222 -23.56 -3.07 -19.96
N PRO A 223 -22.30 -3.50 -20.22
CA PRO A 223 -21.21 -3.38 -19.24
C PRO A 223 -20.96 -1.95 -18.75
N GLN A 224 -21.21 -0.93 -19.59
CA GLN A 224 -21.06 0.46 -19.19
C GLN A 224 -22.12 0.88 -18.15
N GLU A 225 -23.38 0.46 -18.33
CA GLU A 225 -24.47 0.74 -17.39
C GLU A 225 -24.23 0.06 -16.04
N ILE A 226 -23.78 -1.20 -16.07
CA ILE A 226 -23.40 -1.94 -14.87
C ILE A 226 -22.30 -1.21 -14.10
N SER A 227 -21.27 -0.70 -14.77
CA SER A 227 -20.19 0.04 -14.09
C SER A 227 -20.66 1.34 -13.43
N GLY A 228 -21.64 2.02 -14.03
CA GLY A 228 -22.23 3.24 -13.50
C GLY A 228 -23.01 2.95 -12.21
N GLU A 229 -23.87 1.94 -12.22
CA GLU A 229 -24.64 1.55 -11.03
C GLU A 229 -23.77 0.99 -9.90
N LEU A 230 -22.75 0.19 -10.24
CA LEU A 230 -21.82 -0.36 -9.25
C LEU A 230 -21.05 0.75 -8.51
N SER A 231 -20.69 1.83 -9.19
CA SER A 231 -20.02 2.97 -8.54
C SER A 231 -20.88 3.63 -7.46
N VAL A 232 -22.19 3.77 -7.71
CA VAL A 232 -23.15 4.32 -6.74
C VAL A 232 -23.31 3.42 -5.52
N ILE A 233 -23.37 2.10 -5.73
CA ILE A 233 -23.46 1.12 -4.64
C ILE A 233 -22.17 1.10 -3.81
N VAL A 234 -21.01 1.16 -4.48
CA VAL A 234 -19.71 1.21 -3.81
C VAL A 234 -19.56 2.49 -2.99
N ASP A 235 -19.93 3.65 -3.54
CA ASP A 235 -19.88 4.93 -2.83
C ASP A 235 -20.84 4.96 -1.63
N ALA A 236 -22.09 4.51 -1.81
CA ALA A 236 -23.04 4.41 -0.70
C ALA A 236 -22.57 3.47 0.41
N PHE A 237 -21.85 2.40 0.05
CA PHE A 237 -21.26 1.48 1.01
C PHE A 237 -20.05 2.08 1.74
N LEU A 238 -19.18 2.78 1.02
CA LEU A 238 -18.04 3.49 1.61
C LEU A 238 -18.49 4.58 2.57
N ASP A 239 -19.58 5.28 2.29
CA ASP A 239 -20.20 6.25 3.21
C ASP A 239 -20.74 5.57 4.48
N LEU A 240 -21.42 4.42 4.34
CA LEU A 240 -21.93 3.62 5.47
C LEU A 240 -20.81 3.04 6.33
N ALA A 241 -19.68 2.66 5.73
CA ALA A 241 -18.50 2.14 6.43
C ALA A 241 -17.62 3.26 7.00
N GLY A 242 -17.67 4.45 6.41
CA GLY A 242 -16.82 5.60 6.70
C GLY A 242 -17.36 6.58 7.73
N GLY A 243 -18.65 6.48 8.10
CA GLY A 243 -19.28 7.16 9.24
C GLY A 243 -18.69 8.54 9.54
N SER A 244 -19.02 9.53 8.70
CA SER A 244 -18.84 10.95 9.02
C SER A 244 -19.59 11.33 10.29
#